data_AF-B8MEY0-F1
#
_entry.id   AF-B8MEY0-F1
#
_cell.length_a   1.000
_cell.length_b   1.000
_cell.length_c   1.000
_cell.angle_alpha   90.00
_cell.angle_beta   90.00
_cell.angle_gamma   90.00
#
_symmetry.space_group_name_H-M   'P 1'
#
loop_
_entity.id
_entity.type
_entity.pdbx_description
1 polymer ?
#
loop_
_entity_poly.entity_id
_entity_poly.type
_entity_poly.pdbx_seq_one_letter_code
_entity_poly.pdbx_strand_id
1 'polypeptide(L)'
;MSFDWRKPDPPRKFTVNEKNARVWVKQFQEIWDFARGNLEIAQQCQKKQANKHRREVDFDVGDEVMKLADQAAGPYKIIEKVGQAYRLKLDEGIKIAACVIDRAIEGSDFGKSKAGGD
;
A
#
# COMPACT_ATOMS: atom_id res chain seq x y z
N MET A 1 -4.69 -30.73 49.36
CA MET A 1 -5.94 -30.79 48.59
C MET A 1 -5.60 -31.35 47.21
N SER A 2 -6.21 -32.46 46.80
CA SER A 2 -6.02 -33.06 45.46
C SER A 2 -7.04 -32.48 44.48
N PHE A 3 -6.55 -31.98 43.35
CA PHE A 3 -7.38 -31.48 42.26
C PHE A 3 -7.87 -32.69 41.45
N ASP A 4 -9.15 -33.05 41.58
CA ASP A 4 -9.76 -34.16 40.86
C ASP A 4 -9.91 -33.81 39.37
N TRP A 5 -9.13 -34.46 38.52
CA TRP A 5 -9.29 -34.44 37.06
C TRP A 5 -10.56 -35.20 36.67
N ARG A 6 -11.74 -34.58 36.85
CA ARG A 6 -12.97 -35.09 36.25
C ARG A 6 -12.76 -35.13 34.74
N LYS A 7 -12.99 -36.30 34.14
CA LYS A 7 -12.93 -36.46 32.69
C LYS A 7 -13.94 -35.47 32.09
N PRO A 8 -13.57 -34.69 31.07
CA PRO A 8 -14.51 -33.78 30.43
C PRO A 8 -15.70 -34.59 29.94
N ASP A 9 -16.90 -34.06 30.14
CA ASP A 9 -18.11 -34.67 29.61
C ASP A 9 -17.95 -34.89 28.10
N PRO A 10 -18.44 -36.02 27.57
CA PRO A 10 -18.35 -36.27 26.14
C PRO A 10 -18.98 -35.09 25.39
N PRO A 11 -18.35 -34.62 24.30
CA PRO A 11 -18.82 -33.44 23.61
C PRO A 11 -20.27 -33.64 23.18
N ARG A 12 -21.12 -32.62 23.45
CA ARG A 12 -22.53 -32.68 23.08
C ARG A 12 -22.67 -32.96 21.58
N LYS A 13 -23.63 -33.80 21.20
CA LYS A 13 -23.97 -33.98 19.78
C LYS A 13 -24.51 -32.64 19.27
N PHE A 14 -23.98 -32.19 18.14
CA PHE A 14 -24.45 -30.95 17.51
C PHE A 14 -25.94 -31.05 17.17
N THR A 15 -26.67 -29.97 17.45
CA THR A 15 -28.06 -29.82 17.02
C THR A 15 -28.13 -29.79 15.48
N VAL A 16 -29.29 -30.07 14.90
CA VAL A 16 -29.48 -30.00 13.44
C VAL A 16 -29.12 -28.61 12.90
N ASN A 17 -29.48 -27.56 13.64
CA ASN A 17 -29.16 -26.18 13.28
C ASN A 17 -27.65 -25.92 13.25
N GLU A 18 -26.89 -26.43 14.22
CA GLU A 18 -25.43 -26.29 14.25
C GLU A 18 -24.74 -27.03 13.11
N LYS A 19 -25.26 -28.21 12.72
CA LYS A 19 -24.75 -28.95 11.57
C LYS A 19 -25.03 -28.18 10.28
N ASN A 20 -26.23 -27.66 10.11
CA ASN A 20 -26.60 -26.85 8.95
C ASN A 20 -25.74 -25.59 8.88
N ALA A 21 -25.54 -24.87 10.00
CA ALA A 21 -24.68 -23.69 10.06
C ALA A 21 -23.24 -24.01 9.62
N ARG A 22 -22.69 -25.17 10.00
CA ARG A 22 -21.36 -25.59 9.56
C ARG A 22 -21.29 -25.89 8.06
N VAL A 23 -22.34 -26.49 7.49
CA VAL A 23 -22.43 -26.71 6.04
C VAL A 23 -22.45 -25.37 5.31
N TRP A 24 -23.26 -24.43 5.79
CA TRP A 24 -23.32 -23.07 5.24
C TRP A 24 -21.98 -22.36 5.30
N VAL A 25 -21.27 -22.40 6.43
CA VAL A 25 -19.95 -21.77 6.56
C VAL A 25 -18.96 -22.34 5.54
N LYS A 26 -18.96 -23.67 5.32
CA LYS A 26 -18.11 -24.29 4.30
C LYS A 26 -18.44 -23.80 2.89
N GLN A 27 -19.71 -23.75 2.54
CA GLN A 27 -20.15 -23.27 1.24
C GLN A 27 -19.75 -21.80 1.03
N PHE A 28 -19.92 -20.96 2.04
CA PHE A 28 -19.49 -19.56 1.96
C PHE A 28 -17.98 -19.43 1.80
N GLN A 29 -17.20 -20.27 2.47
CA GLN A 29 -15.75 -20.28 2.32
C GLN A 29 -15.34 -20.66 0.90
N GLU A 30 -15.97 -21.68 0.31
CA GLU A 30 -15.71 -22.08 -1.08
C GLU A 30 -16.05 -20.97 -2.07
N ILE A 31 -17.21 -20.32 -1.91
CA ILE A 31 -17.61 -19.17 -2.74
C ILE A 31 -16.63 -18.01 -2.59
N TRP A 32 -16.19 -17.73 -1.36
CA TRP A 32 -15.25 -16.67 -1.07
C TRP A 32 -13.87 -16.91 -1.72
N ASP A 33 -13.36 -18.14 -1.60
CA ASP A 33 -12.08 -18.51 -2.20
C ASP A 33 -12.14 -18.47 -3.73
N PHE A 34 -13.26 -18.89 -4.33
CA PHE A 34 -13.49 -18.75 -5.77
C PHE A 34 -13.52 -17.28 -6.21
N ALA A 35 -14.27 -16.43 -5.50
CA ALA A 35 -14.35 -15.00 -5.80
C ALA A 35 -12.98 -14.31 -5.68
N ARG A 36 -12.21 -14.64 -4.64
CA ARG A 36 -10.84 -14.14 -4.44
C ARG A 36 -9.93 -14.53 -5.61
N GLY A 37 -9.94 -15.79 -6.03
CA GLY A 37 -9.13 -16.27 -7.15
C GLY A 37 -9.45 -15.52 -8.46
N ASN A 38 -10.74 -15.30 -8.74
CA ASN A 38 -11.16 -14.56 -9.93
C ASN A 38 -10.75 -13.09 -9.88
N LEU A 39 -10.84 -12.45 -8.71
CA LEU A 39 -10.38 -11.07 -8.52
C LEU A 39 -8.88 -10.95 -8.77
N GLU A 40 -8.08 -11.88 -8.28
CA GLU A 40 -6.63 -11.88 -8.49
C GLU A 40 -6.29 -12.01 -9.98
N ILE A 41 -6.96 -12.94 -10.69
CA ILE A 41 -6.78 -13.10 -12.13
C ILE A 41 -7.17 -11.81 -12.87
N ALA A 42 -8.31 -11.19 -12.51
CA ALA A 42 -8.76 -9.94 -13.10
C ALA A 42 -7.75 -8.80 -12.87
N GLN A 43 -7.20 -8.69 -11.65
CA GLN A 43 -6.16 -7.71 -11.32
C GLN A 43 -4.89 -7.93 -12.15
N GLN A 44 -4.45 -9.19 -12.30
CA GLN A 44 -3.28 -9.51 -13.12
C GLN A 44 -3.50 -9.16 -14.60
N CYS A 45 -4.68 -9.46 -15.14
CA CYS A 45 -5.06 -9.10 -16.51
C CYS A 45 -5.07 -7.57 -16.71
N GLN A 46 -5.67 -6.83 -15.76
CA GLN A 46 -5.67 -5.36 -15.79
C GLN A 46 -4.24 -4.80 -15.74
N LYS A 47 -3.38 -5.34 -14.88
CA LYS A 47 -1.97 -4.96 -14.80
C LYS A 47 -1.24 -5.21 -16.11
N LYS A 48 -1.43 -6.39 -16.73
CA LYS A 48 -0.84 -6.71 -18.04
C LYS A 48 -1.32 -5.75 -19.12
N GLN A 49 -2.63 -5.45 -19.16
CA GLN A 49 -3.21 -4.54 -20.14
C GLN A 49 -2.71 -3.10 -19.95
N ALA A 50 -2.64 -2.61 -18.72
CA ALA A 50 -2.10 -1.29 -18.41
C ALA A 50 -0.61 -1.20 -18.79
N ASN A 51 0.15 -2.26 -18.53
CA ASN A 51 1.56 -2.32 -18.90
C ASN A 51 1.79 -2.41 -20.41
N LYS A 52 0.85 -2.97 -21.19
CA LYS A 52 0.99 -3.15 -22.65
C LYS A 52 1.27 -1.84 -23.40
N HIS A 53 0.69 -0.74 -22.92
CA HIS A 53 0.85 0.58 -23.52
C HIS A 53 1.69 1.53 -22.66
N ARG A 54 2.29 1.04 -21.58
CA ARG A 54 3.18 1.83 -20.75
C ARG A 54 4.47 2.08 -21.53
N ARG A 55 4.78 3.34 -21.76
CA ARG A 55 6.07 3.79 -22.31
C ARG A 55 6.96 4.20 -21.16
N GLU A 56 8.26 3.89 -21.25
CA GLU A 56 9.24 4.52 -20.39
C GLU A 56 9.28 6.00 -20.75
N VAL A 57 9.23 6.83 -19.71
CA VAL A 57 9.21 8.27 -19.87
C VAL A 57 10.66 8.72 -19.82
N ASP A 58 11.21 9.10 -20.97
CA ASP A 58 12.59 9.55 -21.16
C ASP A 58 12.72 11.04 -20.79
N PHE A 59 12.55 11.37 -19.52
CA PHE A 59 12.95 12.67 -19.00
C PHE A 59 14.28 12.53 -18.26
N ASP A 60 15.22 13.40 -18.61
CA ASP A 60 16.52 13.50 -17.95
C ASP A 60 16.52 14.59 -16.89
N VAL A 61 17.47 14.49 -15.96
CA VAL A 61 17.68 15.51 -14.93
C VAL A 61 18.15 16.80 -15.58
N GLY A 62 17.39 17.87 -15.40
CA GLY A 62 17.62 19.16 -16.05
C GLY A 62 16.58 19.53 -17.11
N ASP A 63 15.73 18.60 -17.54
CA ASP A 63 14.64 18.89 -18.48
C ASP A 63 13.58 19.80 -17.85
N GLU A 64 13.00 20.64 -18.70
CA GLU A 64 11.91 21.55 -18.37
C GLU A 64 10.58 20.95 -18.80
N VAL A 65 9.71 20.67 -17.84
CA VAL A 65 8.39 20.07 -18.10
C VAL A 65 7.27 21.05 -17.76
N MET A 66 6.25 21.09 -18.62
CA MET A 66 5.02 21.84 -18.38
C MET A 66 3.97 20.96 -17.71
N LYS A 67 3.12 21.56 -16.88
CA LYS A 67 2.02 20.85 -16.24
C LYS A 67 0.88 20.62 -17.23
N LEU A 68 0.46 19.37 -17.42
CA LEU A 68 -0.61 19.04 -18.38
C LEU A 68 -1.95 19.75 -18.07
N ALA A 69 -2.28 19.91 -16.78
CA ALA A 69 -3.52 20.52 -16.33
C ALA A 69 -3.52 22.06 -16.41
N ASP A 70 -2.34 22.68 -16.50
CA ASP A 70 -2.20 24.12 -16.58
C ASP A 70 -1.00 24.45 -17.46
N GLN A 71 -1.28 24.61 -18.76
CA GLN A 71 -0.26 24.91 -19.76
C GLN A 71 0.33 26.32 -19.60
N ALA A 72 -0.29 27.19 -18.78
CA ALA A 72 0.21 28.52 -18.47
C ALA A 72 1.14 28.53 -17.24
N ALA A 73 1.15 27.44 -16.46
CA ALA A 73 2.15 27.23 -15.42
C ALA A 73 3.51 26.95 -16.08
N GLY A 74 4.48 27.81 -15.78
CA GLY A 74 5.78 27.84 -16.45
C GLY A 74 6.60 26.53 -16.38
N PRO A 75 7.74 26.49 -17.07
CA PRO A 75 8.57 25.30 -17.13
C PRO A 75 9.13 24.95 -15.73
N TYR A 76 8.89 23.72 -15.29
CA TYR A 76 9.46 23.19 -14.06
C TYR A 76 10.68 22.34 -14.36
N LYS A 77 11.78 22.61 -13.66
CA LYS A 77 13.02 21.84 -13.82
C LYS A 77 12.98 20.55 -13.00
N ILE A 78 13.32 19.44 -13.62
CA ILE A 78 13.51 18.16 -12.92
C ILE A 78 14.87 18.19 -12.20
N ILE A 79 14.85 18.07 -10.87
CA ILE A 79 16.04 18.05 -10.01
C ILE A 79 16.58 16.62 -9.86
N GLU A 80 15.68 15.66 -9.69
CA GLU A 80 16.05 14.29 -9.32
C GLU A 80 15.00 13.29 -9.79
N LYS A 81 15.42 12.08 -10.18
CA LYS A 81 14.56 10.95 -10.53
C LYS A 81 14.52 9.98 -9.36
N VAL A 82 13.37 9.86 -8.69
CA VAL A 82 13.13 8.92 -7.59
C VAL A 82 12.31 7.76 -8.13
N GLY A 83 12.99 6.70 -8.59
CA GLY A 83 12.34 5.54 -9.20
C GLY A 83 11.62 5.90 -10.52
N GLN A 84 10.28 5.85 -10.51
CA GLN A 84 9.42 6.22 -11.64
C GLN A 84 8.82 7.63 -11.52
N ALA A 85 9.16 8.37 -10.46
CA ALA A 85 8.68 9.72 -10.20
C ALA A 85 9.84 10.74 -10.34
N TYR A 86 9.48 11.98 -10.67
CA TYR A 86 10.42 13.08 -10.86
C TYR A 86 10.19 14.16 -9.79
N ARG A 87 11.26 14.62 -9.16
CA ARG A 87 11.24 15.75 -8.22
C ARG A 87 11.42 17.04 -9.00
N LEU A 88 10.45 17.93 -8.92
CA LEU A 88 10.44 19.21 -9.62
C LEU A 88 10.89 20.35 -8.71
N LYS A 89 11.61 21.33 -9.28
CA LYS A 89 11.85 22.61 -8.65
C LYS A 89 10.63 23.50 -8.86
N LEU A 90 9.84 23.72 -7.81
CA LEU A 90 8.74 24.68 -7.84
C LEU A 90 9.23 26.04 -7.31
N ASP A 91 8.78 27.12 -7.95
CA ASP A 91 8.92 28.46 -7.39
C ASP A 91 7.99 28.64 -6.18
N GLU A 92 8.45 29.41 -5.20
CA GLU A 92 7.87 29.56 -3.85
C GLU A 92 6.40 30.06 -3.84
N GLY A 93 5.89 30.55 -4.98
CA GLY A 93 4.51 31.03 -5.13
C GLY A 93 3.46 29.94 -5.37
N ILE A 94 3.84 28.70 -5.69
CA ILE A 94 2.88 27.65 -6.08
C ILE A 94 2.56 26.75 -4.88
N LYS A 95 1.39 27.00 -4.27
CA LYS A 95 0.85 26.16 -3.20
C LYS A 95 0.07 25.00 -3.81
N ILE A 96 0.68 23.82 -3.86
CA ILE A 96 -0.06 22.58 -4.13
C ILE A 96 -0.90 22.29 -2.88
N ALA A 97 -2.24 22.30 -3.01
CA ALA A 97 -3.12 21.83 -1.95
C ALA A 97 -2.76 20.37 -1.64
N ALA A 98 -2.38 20.11 -0.39
CA ALA A 98 -1.74 18.87 0.01
C ALA A 98 -2.62 17.64 -0.26
N CYS A 99 -2.27 16.87 -1.28
CA CYS A 99 -2.67 15.49 -1.43
C CYS A 99 -1.50 14.63 -0.91
N VAL A 100 -1.53 14.29 0.38
CA VAL A 100 -0.69 13.27 1.06
C VAL A 100 0.75 13.20 0.53
N ILE A 101 1.56 14.18 0.90
CA ILE A 101 3.00 13.95 1.07
C ILE A 101 3.15 13.80 2.58
N ASP A 102 3.24 12.56 3.05
CA ASP A 102 3.72 12.31 4.40
C ASP A 102 5.10 12.93 4.49
N ARG A 103 5.12 14.08 5.15
CA ARG A 103 6.20 14.70 5.91
C ARG A 103 7.43 13.78 5.95
N ALA A 104 8.32 13.93 4.98
CA ALA A 104 9.70 13.52 5.17
C ALA A 104 10.20 14.34 6.37
N ILE A 105 10.29 13.67 7.51
CA ILE A 105 10.77 14.20 8.77
C ILE A 105 12.21 14.66 8.53
N GLU A 106 12.40 15.96 8.32
CA GLU A 106 13.65 16.63 8.65
C GLU A 106 13.85 16.46 10.16
N GLY A 107 14.88 15.69 10.51
CA GLY A 107 15.15 15.30 11.88
C GLY A 107 16.37 14.41 11.96
N SER A 108 17.46 14.89 11.39
CA SER A 108 18.81 14.51 11.81
C SER A 108 18.96 14.80 13.30
N ASP A 109 18.71 13.81 14.17
CA ASP A 109 19.14 13.79 15.57
C ASP A 109 19.17 12.34 16.09
N PHE A 110 20.19 11.59 15.69
CA PHE A 110 20.64 10.42 16.43
C PHE A 110 22.01 10.73 17.04
N GLY A 111 21.97 11.21 18.29
CA GLY A 111 23.04 11.07 19.27
C GLY A 111 24.32 11.89 19.07
N LYS A 112 24.31 13.14 19.53
CA LYS A 112 25.51 13.71 20.16
C LYS A 112 25.85 12.88 21.40
N SER A 113 26.99 12.20 21.39
CA SER A 113 27.79 12.04 22.61
C SER A 113 29.25 12.34 22.30
N LYS A 114 29.63 13.60 22.49
CA LYS A 114 31.01 13.94 22.84
C LYS A 114 31.10 13.88 24.36
N ALA A 115 31.90 12.96 24.88
CA ALA A 115 32.63 13.17 26.12
C ALA A 115 34.09 13.41 25.73
N GLY A 116 34.58 14.63 25.93
CA GLY A 116 36.01 14.86 26.21
C GLY A 116 36.29 14.36 27.64
N GLY A 117 37.52 14.15 28.10
CA GLY A 117 38.85 14.39 27.58
C GLY A 117 39.83 13.87 28.65
N ASP A 118 41.12 14.05 28.35
CA ASP A 118 42.34 13.69 29.09
C ASP A 118 42.82 12.24 28.97
#